data_AF-A0A5Q0EHB4-F1
#
_entry.id   AF-A0A5Q0EHB4-F1
#
_cell.length_a   1.000
_cell.length_b   1.000
_cell.length_c   1.000
_cell.angle_alpha   90.00
_cell.angle_beta   90.00
_cell.angle_gamma   90.00
#
_symmetry.space_group_name_H-M   'P 1'
#
loop_
_entity.id
_entity.type
_entity.pdbx_description
1 polymer ?
#
loop_
_entity_poly.entity_id
_entity_poly.type
_entity_poly.pdbx_seq_one_letter_code
_entity_poly.pdbx_strand_id
1 'polypeptide(L)'
;MNSSISNDREMKTALQGLDAIQQRLIGAQLVESVMDLCNDERLRSVLNSALDAEADADRLGLAQKTVKQAVLDSHARCGAAGDWQDQATYFVGRALHACLSPQVLKEGKSPAWQAALSCRMARTSAAIDQTDEQEDSSPAQETTRQYVILSRFLENL
;
A
#
# COMPACT_ATOMS: atom_id res chain seq x y z
N MET A 1 23.89 5.50 -3.52
CA MET A 1 23.51 6.02 -4.86
C MET A 1 22.24 6.83 -4.65
N ASN A 2 22.23 8.13 -4.98
CA ASN A 2 21.01 8.96 -4.91
C ASN A 2 20.10 8.57 -6.07
N SER A 3 19.32 7.51 -5.92
CA SER A 3 18.34 7.08 -6.90
C SER A 3 17.10 7.97 -6.78
N SER A 4 17.13 9.12 -7.43
CA SER A 4 15.93 9.95 -7.62
C SER A 4 14.97 9.20 -8.55
N ILE A 5 13.94 8.57 -7.97
CA ILE A 5 12.89 7.90 -8.73
C ILE A 5 11.95 8.97 -9.29
N SER A 6 11.65 8.91 -10.59
CA SER A 6 10.83 9.90 -11.27
C SER A 6 9.70 9.32 -12.13
N ASN A 7 9.69 8.00 -12.33
CA ASN A 7 8.70 7.31 -13.14
C ASN A 7 8.47 5.86 -12.70
N ASP A 8 7.37 5.27 -13.17
CA ASP A 8 6.96 3.89 -12.84
C ASP A 8 7.99 2.83 -13.27
N ARG A 9 8.73 3.06 -14.35
CA ARG A 9 9.76 2.12 -14.81
C ARG A 9 10.91 2.07 -13.80
N GLU A 10 11.39 3.23 -13.36
CA GLU A 10 12.41 3.34 -12.31
C GLU A 10 11.92 2.77 -11.00
N MET A 11 10.70 3.14 -10.56
CA MET A 11 10.10 2.63 -9.34
C MET A 11 10.02 1.11 -9.36
N LYS A 12 9.48 0.53 -10.43
CA LYS A 12 9.34 -0.93 -10.57
C LYS A 12 10.69 -1.64 -10.57
N THR A 13 11.69 -1.09 -11.26
CA THR A 13 13.04 -1.65 -11.32
C THR A 13 13.70 -1.61 -9.94
N ALA A 14 13.62 -0.47 -9.25
CA ALA A 14 14.18 -0.32 -7.91
C ALA A 14 13.51 -1.27 -6.91
N LEU A 15 12.18 -1.37 -6.93
CA LEU A 15 11.44 -2.31 -6.09
C LEU A 15 11.84 -3.76 -6.36
N GLN A 16 12.10 -4.15 -7.60
CA GLN A 16 12.53 -5.52 -7.94
C GLN A 16 13.93 -5.88 -7.38
N GLY A 17 14.77 -4.88 -7.09
CA GLY A 17 16.09 -5.09 -6.50
C GLY A 17 16.09 -5.27 -4.98
N LEU A 18 14.95 -5.10 -4.31
CA LEU A 18 14.82 -5.18 -2.86
C LEU A 18 14.57 -6.61 -2.38
N ASP A 19 15.15 -6.96 -1.23
CA ASP A 19 14.88 -8.23 -0.55
C ASP A 19 13.46 -8.29 0.05
N ALA A 20 13.10 -9.45 0.59
CA ALA A 20 11.75 -9.71 1.10
C ALA A 20 11.35 -8.80 2.27
N ILE A 21 12.29 -8.43 3.14
CA ILE A 21 12.05 -7.54 4.29
C ILE A 21 11.92 -6.11 3.77
N GLN A 22 12.85 -5.68 2.94
CA GLN A 22 12.87 -4.33 2.36
C GLN A 22 11.58 -4.04 1.58
N GLN A 23 11.16 -4.96 0.71
CA GLN A 23 9.88 -4.90 0.00
C GLN A 23 8.66 -4.81 0.94
N ARG A 24 8.65 -5.54 2.06
CA ARG A 24 7.56 -5.46 3.06
C ARG A 24 7.53 -4.05 3.66
N LEU A 25 8.69 -3.57 4.12
CA LEU A 25 8.83 -2.28 4.79
C LEU A 25 8.46 -1.12 3.86
N ILE A 26 8.99 -1.09 2.63
CA ILE A 26 8.62 -0.04 1.67
C ILE A 26 7.15 -0.17 1.27
N GLY A 27 6.63 -1.38 1.08
CA GLY A 27 5.21 -1.59 0.82
C GLY A 27 4.34 -1.04 1.95
N ALA A 28 4.74 -1.23 3.21
CA ALA A 28 4.05 -0.70 4.38
C ALA A 28 4.15 0.84 4.47
N GLN A 29 5.29 1.45 4.16
CA GLN A 29 5.42 2.92 4.11
C GLN A 29 4.54 3.54 3.00
N LEU A 30 4.39 2.86 1.86
CA LEU A 30 3.47 3.28 0.81
C LEU A 30 2.01 3.13 1.24
N VAL A 31 1.69 2.15 2.10
CA VAL A 31 0.34 2.04 2.69
C VAL A 31 0.10 3.15 3.70
N GLU A 32 1.11 3.50 4.50
CA GLU A 32 1.02 4.55 5.51
C GLU A 32 0.57 5.89 4.90
N SER A 33 1.03 6.22 3.68
CA SER A 33 0.60 7.45 2.97
C SER A 33 -0.87 7.49 2.57
N VAL A 34 -1.59 6.38 2.69
CA VAL A 34 -3.02 6.27 2.41
C VAL A 34 -3.85 5.80 3.60
N MET A 35 -3.27 5.72 4.80
CA MET A 35 -3.96 5.21 5.98
C MET A 35 -5.04 6.16 6.53
N ASP A 36 -4.98 7.45 6.20
CA ASP A 36 -6.05 8.43 6.45
C ASP A 36 -7.35 8.10 5.68
N LEU A 37 -7.27 7.31 4.60
CA LEU A 37 -8.45 6.83 3.87
C LEU A 37 -9.11 5.59 4.49
N CYS A 38 -8.51 5.03 5.54
CA CYS A 38 -8.95 3.78 6.13
C CYS A 38 -9.77 4.02 7.40
N ASN A 39 -10.96 3.45 7.48
CA ASN A 39 -11.80 3.49 8.69
C ASN A 39 -11.77 2.19 9.50
N ASP A 40 -10.93 1.22 9.13
CA ASP A 40 -10.83 -0.08 9.80
C ASP A 40 -9.59 -0.15 10.72
N GLU A 41 -9.82 -0.07 12.04
CA GLU A 41 -8.77 -0.17 13.07
C GLU A 41 -7.96 -1.47 12.98
N ARG A 42 -8.53 -2.55 12.45
CA ARG A 42 -7.79 -3.81 12.25
C ARG A 42 -6.66 -3.59 11.25
N LEU A 43 -6.89 -2.80 10.21
CA LEU A 43 -5.89 -2.48 9.18
C LEU A 43 -4.77 -1.58 9.73
N ARG A 44 -5.08 -0.66 10.65
CA ARG A 44 -4.06 0.12 11.38
C ARG A 44 -3.13 -0.78 12.19
N SER A 45 -3.68 -1.74 12.94
CA SER A 45 -2.86 -2.71 13.69
C SER A 45 -2.00 -3.61 12.79
N VAL A 46 -2.52 -3.96 11.60
CA VAL A 46 -1.77 -4.73 10.60
C VAL A 46 -0.61 -3.90 10.07
N LEU A 47 -0.82 -2.60 9.74
CA LEU A 47 0.23 -1.70 9.28
C LEU A 47 1.39 -1.62 10.28
N ASN A 48 1.10 -1.49 11.58
CA ASN A 48 2.12 -1.48 12.63
C ASN A 48 2.98 -2.75 12.66
N SER A 49 2.40 -3.91 12.31
CA SER A 49 3.16 -5.16 12.19
C SER A 49 3.95 -5.25 10.89
N ALA A 50 3.45 -4.65 9.81
CA ALA A 50 4.15 -4.62 8.52
C ALA A 50 5.37 -3.68 8.53
N LEU A 51 5.28 -2.56 9.27
CA LEU A 51 6.36 -1.57 9.45
C LEU A 51 7.46 -2.03 10.42
N ASP A 52 7.20 -3.07 11.22
CA ASP A 52 8.18 -3.60 12.17
C ASP A 52 9.19 -4.50 11.43
N ALA A 53 10.45 -4.06 11.37
CA ALA A 53 11.54 -4.80 10.73
C ALA A 53 11.81 -6.13 11.44
N GLU A 54 11.59 -6.18 12.76
CA GLU A 54 11.89 -7.30 13.66
C GLU A 54 10.65 -8.20 13.88
N ALA A 55 9.54 -7.96 13.18
CA ALA A 55 8.35 -8.80 13.29
C ALA A 55 8.67 -10.25 12.87
N ASP A 56 8.37 -11.18 13.78
CA ASP A 56 8.52 -12.61 13.53
C ASP A 56 7.45 -13.17 12.57
N ALA A 57 7.65 -14.42 12.14
CA ALA A 57 6.77 -15.09 11.19
C ALA A 57 5.34 -15.31 11.73
N ASP A 58 5.18 -15.53 13.04
CA ASP A 58 3.87 -15.76 13.65
C ASP A 58 3.04 -14.47 13.67
N ARG A 59 3.66 -13.35 14.05
CA ARG A 59 3.06 -12.01 14.02
C ARG A 59 2.68 -11.61 12.61
N LEU A 60 3.58 -11.80 11.63
CA LEU A 60 3.29 -11.50 10.23
C LEU A 60 2.18 -12.43 9.67
N GLY A 61 2.17 -13.70 10.06
CA GLY A 61 1.13 -14.65 9.70
C GLY A 61 -0.24 -14.28 10.27
N LEU A 62 -0.29 -13.79 11.51
CA LEU A 62 -1.52 -13.26 12.11
C LEU A 62 -1.98 -11.99 11.38
N ALA A 63 -1.08 -11.05 11.11
CA ALA A 63 -1.38 -9.83 10.37
C ALA A 63 -1.95 -10.15 8.97
N GLN A 64 -1.38 -11.13 8.27
CA GLN A 64 -1.87 -11.59 6.97
C GLN A 64 -3.29 -12.17 7.03
N LYS A 65 -3.61 -12.96 8.06
CA LYS A 65 -4.97 -13.48 8.27
C LYS A 65 -5.96 -12.35 8.55
N THR A 66 -5.58 -11.40 9.41
CA THR A 66 -6.40 -10.26 9.79
C THR A 66 -6.74 -9.38 8.58
N VAL A 67 -5.74 -9.00 7.78
CA VAL A 67 -5.98 -8.17 6.59
C VAL A 67 -6.82 -8.90 5.55
N LYS A 68 -6.60 -10.20 5.35
CA LYS A 68 -7.41 -11.01 4.43
C LYS A 68 -8.88 -11.02 4.85
N GLN A 69 -9.15 -11.21 6.14
CA GLN A 69 -10.53 -11.17 6.65
C GLN A 69 -11.14 -9.78 6.48
N ALA A 70 -10.43 -8.71 6.83
CA ALA A 70 -10.93 -7.34 6.68
C ALA A 70 -11.28 -7.00 5.22
N VAL A 71 -10.44 -7.41 4.26
CA VAL A 71 -10.69 -7.23 2.82
C VAL A 71 -11.94 -8.01 2.36
N LEU A 72 -12.12 -9.24 2.84
CA LEU A 72 -13.32 -10.04 2.53
C LEU A 72 -14.60 -9.40 3.10
N ASP A 73 -14.54 -8.93 4.35
CA ASP A 73 -15.67 -8.25 5.00
C ASP A 73 -16.04 -6.95 4.27
N SER A 74 -15.06 -6.23 3.74
CA SER A 74 -15.26 -5.00 2.95
C SER A 74 -15.89 -5.31 1.59
N HIS A 75 -15.43 -6.35 0.89
CA HIS A 75 -16.02 -6.78 -0.38
C HIS A 75 -17.50 -7.20 -0.23
N ALA A 76 -17.89 -7.77 0.91
CA ALA A 76 -19.28 -8.12 1.20
C ALA A 76 -20.22 -6.89 1.31
N ARG A 77 -19.67 -5.69 1.54
CA ARG A 77 -20.43 -4.43 1.68
C ARG A 77 -20.57 -3.66 0.36
N CYS A 78 -19.78 -3.99 -0.66
CA CYS A 78 -19.78 -3.36 -1.98
C CYS A 78 -21.08 -3.57 -2.81
N GLY A 79 -22.12 -4.19 -2.23
CA GLY A 79 -23.42 -4.39 -2.87
C GLY A 79 -24.34 -3.17 -2.88
N ALA A 80 -24.02 -2.11 -2.13
CA ALA A 80 -24.74 -0.84 -2.17
C ALA A 80 -23.99 0.14 -3.09
N ALA A 81 -24.66 0.63 -4.13
CA ALA A 81 -24.09 1.65 -5.00
C ALA A 81 -23.73 2.90 -4.18
N GLY A 82 -22.46 3.32 -4.22
CA GLY A 82 -22.10 4.71 -3.91
C GLY A 82 -21.27 5.00 -2.65
N ASP A 83 -20.64 4.03 -1.98
CA ASP A 83 -19.68 4.35 -0.91
C ASP A 83 -18.23 4.26 -1.40
N TRP A 84 -17.73 5.39 -1.92
CA TRP A 84 -16.35 5.53 -2.38
C TRP A 84 -15.32 5.47 -1.24
N GLN A 85 -15.74 5.75 -0.01
CA GLN A 85 -14.91 5.64 1.18
C GLN A 85 -14.68 4.16 1.56
N ASP A 86 -15.71 3.33 1.45
CA ASP A 86 -15.59 1.87 1.59
C ASP A 86 -14.68 1.28 0.50
N GLN A 87 -14.77 1.79 -0.74
CA GLN A 87 -13.85 1.42 -1.82
C GLN A 87 -12.40 1.82 -1.51
N ALA A 88 -12.17 3.03 -0.99
CA ALA A 88 -10.85 3.47 -0.59
C ALA A 88 -10.27 2.56 0.51
N THR A 89 -11.06 2.27 1.55
CA THR A 89 -10.68 1.34 2.63
C THR A 89 -10.35 -0.06 2.10
N TYR A 90 -11.15 -0.59 1.15
CA TYR A 90 -10.87 -1.86 0.49
C TYR A 90 -9.49 -1.88 -0.18
N PHE A 91 -9.15 -0.83 -0.92
CA PHE A 91 -7.86 -0.73 -1.61
C PHE A 91 -6.68 -0.54 -0.65
N VAL A 92 -6.87 0.15 0.49
CA VAL A 92 -5.87 0.16 1.59
C VAL A 92 -5.64 -1.26 2.11
N GLY A 93 -6.71 -2.02 2.35
CA GLY A 93 -6.62 -3.42 2.78
C GLY A 93 -5.90 -4.30 1.75
N ARG A 94 -6.18 -4.12 0.46
CA ARG A 94 -5.45 -4.81 -0.63
C ARG A 94 -3.97 -4.46 -0.66
N ALA A 95 -3.62 -3.21 -0.41
CA ALA A 95 -2.24 -2.76 -0.37
C ALA A 95 -1.46 -3.42 0.77
N LEU A 96 -2.06 -3.47 1.98
CA LEU A 96 -1.51 -4.20 3.13
C LEU A 96 -1.38 -5.70 2.87
N HIS A 97 -2.41 -6.31 2.29
CA HIS A 97 -2.35 -7.74 1.96
C HIS A 97 -1.22 -8.04 0.96
N ALA A 98 -1.00 -7.14 0.00
CA ALA A 98 0.11 -7.26 -0.95
C ALA A 98 1.47 -7.21 -0.24
N CYS A 99 1.75 -6.21 0.61
CA CYS A 99 3.05 -6.11 1.25
C CYS A 99 3.35 -7.23 2.27
N LEU A 100 2.32 -7.86 2.83
CA LEU A 100 2.44 -9.02 3.72
C LEU A 100 2.43 -10.37 2.99
N SER A 101 2.19 -10.39 1.68
CA SER A 101 2.14 -11.64 0.93
C SER A 101 3.53 -12.28 0.82
N PRO A 102 3.64 -13.62 0.99
CA PRO A 102 4.91 -14.33 0.86
C PRO A 102 5.60 -13.99 -0.46
N GLN A 103 6.86 -13.62 -0.36
CA GLN A 103 7.67 -13.18 -1.47
C GLN A 103 8.18 -14.37 -2.25
N VAL A 104 7.28 -15.04 -2.96
CA VAL A 104 7.72 -15.83 -4.10
C VAL A 104 8.04 -14.81 -5.18
N LEU A 105 9.29 -14.30 -5.18
CA LEU A 105 9.84 -13.40 -6.18
C LEU A 105 9.75 -14.10 -7.55
N LYS A 106 8.58 -14.02 -8.17
CA LYS A 106 8.39 -14.36 -9.58
C LYS A 106 8.70 -13.09 -10.36
N GLU A 107 9.51 -13.22 -11.41
CA GLU A 107 9.84 -12.11 -12.30
C GLU A 107 8.59 -11.31 -12.66
N GLY A 108 8.64 -10.00 -12.42
CA GLY A 108 7.54 -9.08 -12.72
C GLY A 108 6.47 -8.90 -11.64
N LYS A 109 6.54 -9.59 -10.49
CA LYS A 109 5.53 -9.51 -9.40
C LYS A 109 6.12 -9.06 -8.06
N SER A 110 6.61 -7.82 -7.98
CA SER A 110 7.00 -7.21 -6.69
C SER A 110 5.73 -6.96 -5.83
N PRO A 111 5.68 -7.48 -4.60
CA PRO A 111 4.56 -7.21 -3.68
C PRO A 111 4.45 -5.72 -3.33
N ALA A 112 5.57 -5.02 -3.15
CA ALA A 112 5.56 -3.56 -2.94
C ALA A 112 4.98 -2.79 -4.13
N TRP A 113 5.23 -3.25 -5.36
CA TRP A 113 4.61 -2.64 -6.56
C TRP A 113 3.09 -2.84 -6.58
N GLN A 114 2.60 -4.01 -6.16
CA GLN A 114 1.15 -4.24 -6.03
C GLN A 114 0.53 -3.40 -4.90
N ALA A 115 1.26 -3.18 -3.81
CA ALA A 115 0.85 -2.26 -2.76
C ALA A 115 0.75 -0.83 -3.30
N ALA A 116 1.78 -0.33 -4.01
CA ALA A 116 1.79 0.99 -4.64
C ALA A 116 0.57 1.24 -5.55
N LEU A 117 0.27 0.29 -6.45
CA LEU A 117 -0.89 0.36 -7.33
C LEU A 117 -2.21 0.37 -6.54
N SER A 118 -2.30 -0.41 -5.48
CA SER A 118 -3.48 -0.44 -4.61
C SER A 118 -3.65 0.88 -3.85
N CYS A 119 -2.57 1.50 -3.36
CA CYS A 119 -2.63 2.84 -2.73
C CYS A 119 -3.11 3.92 -3.72
N ARG A 120 -2.65 3.88 -4.97
CA ARG A 120 -3.16 4.79 -6.03
C ARG A 120 -4.65 4.60 -6.25
N MET A 121 -5.12 3.35 -6.27
CA MET A 121 -6.55 3.06 -6.39
C MET A 121 -7.35 3.56 -5.18
N ALA A 122 -6.82 3.46 -3.96
CA ALA A 122 -7.48 4.02 -2.78
C ALA A 122 -7.68 5.53 -2.92
N ARG A 123 -6.66 6.26 -3.39
CA ARG A 123 -6.75 7.70 -3.68
C ARG A 123 -7.72 8.02 -4.81
N THR A 124 -7.70 7.24 -5.88
CA THR A 124 -8.68 7.38 -6.96
C THR A 124 -10.10 7.21 -6.45
N SER A 125 -10.38 6.19 -5.63
CA SER A 125 -11.69 5.99 -5.01
C SER A 125 -12.09 7.21 -4.18
N ALA A 126 -11.22 7.66 -3.26
CA ALA A 126 -11.50 8.82 -2.41
C ALA A 126 -11.70 10.12 -3.20
N ALA A 127 -11.02 10.29 -4.33
CA ALA A 127 -11.13 11.48 -5.17
C ALA A 127 -12.45 11.55 -5.96
N ILE A 128 -13.13 10.42 -6.21
CA ILE A 128 -14.41 10.44 -6.94
C ILE A 128 -15.53 11.12 -6.12
N ASP A 129 -15.45 11.04 -4.79
CA ASP A 129 -16.41 11.67 -3.88
C ASP A 129 -16.12 13.18 -3.68
N GLN A 130 -14.94 13.65 -4.08
CA GLN A 130 -14.51 15.03 -3.91
C GLN A 130 -14.81 15.84 -5.18
N THR A 131 -15.83 16.70 -5.11
CA THR A 131 -16.28 17.56 -6.21
C THR A 131 -15.45 18.86 -6.35
N ASP A 132 -14.16 18.77 -6.70
CA ASP A 132 -13.31 19.87 -7.22
C ASP A 132 -12.37 20.71 -6.30
N GLU A 133 -12.00 20.36 -5.06
CA GLU A 133 -11.23 21.34 -4.22
C GLU A 133 -9.89 20.93 -3.58
N GLN A 134 -9.27 19.78 -3.87
CA GLN A 134 -7.94 19.48 -3.31
C GLN A 134 -6.99 18.82 -4.32
N GLU A 135 -6.21 19.62 -5.04
CA GLU A 135 -5.08 19.14 -5.86
C GLU A 135 -4.13 18.24 -5.03
N ASP A 136 -3.98 18.57 -3.74
CA ASP A 136 -3.09 17.95 -2.74
C ASP A 136 -3.41 16.47 -2.38
N SER A 137 -4.55 15.97 -2.84
CA SER A 137 -5.06 14.62 -2.55
C SER A 137 -5.29 13.78 -3.83
N SER A 138 -4.82 14.26 -4.99
CA SER A 138 -5.07 13.60 -6.28
C SER A 138 -4.26 12.31 -6.51
N PRO A 139 -4.72 11.39 -7.39
CA PRO A 139 -3.97 10.19 -7.75
C PRO A 139 -2.59 10.46 -8.38
N ALA A 140 -2.46 11.58 -9.12
CA ALA A 140 -1.20 11.98 -9.73
C ALA A 140 -0.18 12.38 -8.65
N GLN A 141 -0.62 13.11 -7.63
CA GLN A 141 0.24 13.45 -6.51
C GLN A 141 0.61 12.24 -5.66
N GLU A 142 -0.31 11.28 -5.48
CA GLU A 142 0.02 10.02 -4.80
C GLU A 142 1.16 9.29 -5.52
N THR A 143 1.14 9.26 -6.86
CA THR A 143 2.24 8.69 -7.64
C THR A 143 3.57 9.40 -7.36
N THR A 144 3.58 10.73 -7.36
CA THR A 144 4.78 11.52 -7.02
C THR A 144 5.25 11.27 -5.58
N ARG A 145 4.32 11.20 -4.63
CA ARG A 145 4.61 10.90 -3.21
C ARG A 145 5.28 9.53 -3.06
N GLN A 146 4.80 8.52 -3.79
CA GLN A 146 5.39 7.18 -3.78
C GLN A 146 6.83 7.17 -4.30
N TYR A 147 7.14 7.97 -5.33
CA TYR A 147 8.51 8.12 -5.81
C TYR A 147 9.43 8.74 -4.75
N VAL A 148 8.94 9.75 -4.03
CA VAL A 148 9.69 10.39 -2.93
C VAL A 148 9.90 9.41 -1.77
N ILE A 149 8.86 8.66 -1.37
CA ILE A 149 8.94 7.65 -0.31
C ILE A 149 10.00 6.60 -0.68
N LEU A 150 9.95 6.05 -1.89
CA LEU A 150 10.93 5.06 -2.34
C LEU A 150 12.33 5.64 -2.42
N SER A 151 12.50 6.86 -2.95
CA SER A 151 13.83 7.50 -3.03
C SER A 151 14.44 7.64 -1.63
N ARG A 152 13.67 8.15 -0.66
CA ARG A 152 14.11 8.27 0.74
C ARG A 152 14.40 6.92 1.39
N PHE A 153 13.59 5.90 1.09
CA PHE A 153 13.82 4.56 1.59
C PHE A 153 15.17 4.02 1.11
N LEU A 154 15.47 4.16 -0.18
CA LEU A 154 16.73 3.71 -0.77
C LEU A 154 17.95 4.49 -0.26
N GLU A 155 17.78 5.76 0.11
CA GLU A 155 18.83 6.57 0.74
C GLU A 155 19.17 6.12 2.17
N ASN A 156 18.22 5.44 2.84
CA ASN A 156 18.34 4.99 4.22
C ASN A 156 18.63 3.47 4.36
N LEU A 157 18.87 2.76 3.25
CA LEU A 157 19.34 1.37 3.23
C LEU A 157 20.83 1.28 3.55
#